data_AF-A0A8S2WRG1-F1
#
_entry.id   AF-A0A8S2WRG1-F1
#
_cell.length_a   1.000
_cell.length_b   1.000
_cell.length_c   1.000
_cell.angle_alpha   90.00
_cell.angle_beta   90.00
_cell.angle_gamma   90.00
#
_symmetry.space_group_name_H-M   'P 1'
#
loop_
_entity.id
_entity.type
_entity.pdbx_description
1 polymer ?
#
loop_
_entity_poly.entity_id
_entity_poly.type
_entity_poly.pdbx_seq_one_letter_code
_entity_poly.pdbx_strand_id
1 'polypeptide(L)'
;RLEQAEKKVQRSEEALKKLEVQALDREENKDIALGTSKLNYLDPRISVAWCKKWAVPIEKIYSKTQRDKFRWAIDMATADFHFYNYEGEIVLRNIDDTAQEEDESSPQGQSDDEE
;
A
#
# COMPACT_ATOMS: atom_id res chain seq x y z
N ARG A 1 25.57 -3.50 37.21
CA ARG A 1 25.78 -4.95 36.96
C ARG A 1 24.46 -5.65 36.64
N LEU A 2 23.43 -5.51 37.48
CA LEU A 2 22.06 -5.99 37.20
C LEU A 2 21.49 -5.44 35.88
N GLU A 3 21.51 -4.12 35.69
CA GLU A 3 21.01 -3.49 34.45
C GLU A 3 21.67 -4.00 33.15
N GLN A 4 22.96 -4.34 33.21
CA GLN A 4 23.68 -4.93 32.07
C GLN A 4 23.29 -6.40 31.83
N ALA A 5 22.95 -7.14 32.89
CA ALA A 5 22.44 -8.50 32.78
C ALA A 5 21.01 -8.50 32.24
N GLU A 6 20.15 -7.61 32.71
CA GLU A 6 18.78 -7.42 32.21
C GLU A 6 18.77 -7.08 30.72
N LYS A 7 19.61 -6.13 30.27
CA LYS A 7 19.77 -5.80 28.85
C LYS A 7 20.27 -7.00 28.01
N LYS A 8 21.06 -7.90 28.58
CA LYS A 8 21.51 -9.11 27.87
C LYS A 8 20.37 -10.13 27.76
N VAL A 9 19.62 -10.35 28.83
CA VAL A 9 18.43 -11.23 28.84
C VAL A 9 17.42 -10.75 27.81
N GLN A 10 17.08 -9.46 27.82
CA GLN A 10 16.13 -8.87 26.87
C GLN A 10 16.55 -9.09 25.41
N ARG A 11 17.83 -8.87 25.08
CA ARG A 11 18.36 -9.13 23.72
C ARG A 11 18.28 -10.60 23.34
N SER A 12 18.58 -11.50 24.27
CA SER A 12 18.48 -12.94 24.05
C SER A 12 17.03 -13.38 23.82
N GLU A 13 16.08 -12.81 24.56
CA GLU A 13 14.65 -13.06 24.39
C GLU A 13 14.13 -12.54 23.05
N GLU A 14 14.53 -11.34 22.63
CA GLU A 14 14.19 -10.78 21.32
C GLU A 14 14.75 -11.65 20.17
N ALA A 15 15.99 -12.13 20.32
CA ALA A 15 16.61 -13.02 19.35
C ALA A 15 15.90 -14.38 19.29
N LEU A 16 15.53 -14.94 20.43
CA LEU A 16 14.77 -16.19 20.53
C LEU A 16 13.43 -16.05 19.80
N LYS A 17 12.66 -15.01 20.13
CA LYS A 17 11.35 -14.76 19.52
C LYS A 17 11.45 -14.61 18.00
N LYS A 18 12.49 -13.93 17.52
CA LYS A 18 12.74 -13.79 16.08
C LYS A 18 13.00 -15.15 15.41
N LEU A 19 13.77 -16.03 16.05
CA LEU A 19 14.06 -17.36 15.52
C LEU A 19 12.83 -18.26 15.52
N GLU A 20 12.00 -18.19 16.56
CA GLU A 20 10.74 -18.94 16.64
C GLU A 20 9.78 -18.56 15.51
N VAL A 21 9.57 -17.25 15.28
CA VAL A 21 8.75 -16.77 14.17
C VAL A 21 9.30 -17.27 12.82
N GLN A 22 10.61 -17.18 12.61
CA GLN A 22 11.23 -17.67 11.37
C GLN A 22 11.14 -19.19 11.19
N ALA A 23 11.09 -19.97 12.27
CA ALA A 23 10.93 -21.41 12.20
C ALA A 23 9.50 -21.79 11.80
N LEU A 24 8.51 -21.14 12.44
CA LEU A 24 7.10 -21.33 12.12
C LEU A 24 6.79 -20.93 10.67
N ASP A 25 7.28 -19.76 10.24
CA ASP A 25 7.13 -19.27 8.87
C ASP A 25 7.65 -20.27 7.83
N ARG A 26 8.73 -21.01 8.14
CA ARG A 26 9.27 -22.01 7.21
C ARG A 26 8.46 -23.29 7.18
N GLU A 27 7.97 -23.74 8.34
CA GLU A 27 7.18 -24.98 8.41
C GLU A 27 5.80 -24.79 7.76
N GLU A 28 5.10 -23.70 8.06
CA GLU A 28 3.76 -23.43 7.51
C GLU A 28 3.79 -23.18 6.00
N ASN A 29 4.87 -22.57 5.49
CA ASN A 29 5.01 -22.29 4.05
C ASN A 29 5.71 -23.40 3.26
N LYS A 30 6.02 -24.55 3.87
CA LYS A 30 6.74 -25.64 3.20
C LYS A 30 6.01 -26.16 1.96
N ASP A 31 4.69 -26.25 2.04
CA ASP A 31 3.84 -26.85 1.00
C ASP A 31 3.05 -25.79 0.20
N ILE A 32 3.23 -24.50 0.48
CA ILE A 32 2.39 -23.41 -0.08
C ILE A 32 3.23 -22.42 -0.89
N ALA A 33 2.94 -22.32 -2.19
CA ALA A 33 3.57 -21.35 -3.09
C ALA A 33 2.88 -19.98 -3.06
N LEU A 34 3.21 -19.13 -2.09
CA LEU A 34 2.62 -17.79 -1.93
C LEU A 34 2.94 -16.79 -3.07
N GLY A 35 3.93 -17.07 -3.90
CA GLY A 35 4.38 -16.15 -4.95
C GLY A 35 3.32 -15.85 -6.01
N THR A 36 2.57 -16.87 -6.44
CA THR A 36 1.61 -16.75 -7.54
C THR A 36 0.43 -15.88 -7.16
N SER A 37 -0.16 -16.10 -5.98
CA SER A 37 -1.28 -15.30 -5.48
C SER A 37 -0.89 -13.86 -5.24
N LYS A 38 0.24 -13.64 -4.59
CA LYS A 38 0.79 -12.32 -4.31
C LYS A 38 1.05 -11.47 -5.57
N LEU A 39 1.40 -12.10 -6.69
CA LEU A 39 1.77 -11.38 -7.92
C LEU A 39 0.62 -11.13 -8.88
N ASN A 40 -0.44 -11.96 -8.80
CA ASN A 40 -1.45 -12.02 -9.86
C ASN A 40 -2.90 -11.97 -9.37
N TYR A 41 -3.17 -12.37 -8.12
CA TYR A 41 -4.54 -12.50 -7.63
C TYR A 41 -4.88 -11.52 -6.50
N LEU A 42 -3.89 -10.88 -5.89
CA LEU A 42 -4.10 -9.86 -4.86
C LEU A 42 -3.92 -8.46 -5.44
N ASP A 43 -4.83 -7.55 -5.13
CA ASP A 43 -4.66 -6.13 -5.44
C ASP A 43 -3.50 -5.57 -4.61
N PRO A 44 -2.40 -5.10 -5.23
CA PRO A 44 -1.23 -4.63 -4.52
C PRO A 44 -1.51 -3.42 -3.61
N ARG A 45 -2.57 -2.66 -3.88
CA ARG A 45 -2.97 -1.50 -3.06
C ARG A 45 -3.37 -1.92 -1.65
N ILE A 46 -3.91 -3.13 -1.47
CA ILE A 46 -4.23 -3.69 -0.15
C ILE A 46 -2.96 -3.79 0.70
N SER A 47 -1.91 -4.41 0.14
CA SER A 47 -0.64 -4.56 0.85
C SER A 47 0.08 -3.23 1.05
N VAL A 48 0.02 -2.31 0.07
CA VAL A 48 0.60 -0.97 0.20
C VAL A 48 -0.07 -0.18 1.31
N ALA A 49 -1.40 -0.19 1.37
CA ALA A 49 -2.16 0.52 2.40
C ALA A 49 -1.85 0.01 3.80
N TRP A 50 -1.77 -1.33 3.95
CA TRP A 50 -1.34 -1.95 5.20
C TRP A 50 0.08 -1.52 5.60
N CYS A 51 1.02 -1.48 4.64
CA CYS A 51 2.39 -1.00 4.90
C CYS A 51 2.42 0.45 5.38
N LYS A 52 1.64 1.33 4.73
CA LYS A 52 1.53 2.75 5.13
C LYS A 52 0.89 2.90 6.51
N LYS A 53 -0.17 2.14 6.80
CA LYS A 53 -0.90 2.18 8.08
C LYS A 53 -0.04 1.77 9.29
N TRP A 54 0.82 0.76 9.11
CA TRP A 54 1.65 0.21 10.19
C TRP A 54 3.13 0.60 10.09
N ALA A 55 3.46 1.58 9.24
CA ALA A 55 4.83 2.05 8.98
C ALA A 55 5.81 0.89 8.65
N VAL A 56 5.33 -0.14 7.95
CA VAL A 56 6.17 -1.27 7.51
C VAL A 56 6.87 -0.89 6.19
N PRO A 57 8.20 -1.03 6.10
CA PRO A 57 8.91 -0.73 4.86
C PRO A 57 8.47 -1.65 3.71
N ILE A 58 8.07 -1.07 2.58
CA ILE A 58 7.46 -1.80 1.46
C ILE A 58 8.42 -2.83 0.84
N GLU A 59 9.73 -2.62 0.96
CA GLU A 59 10.76 -3.54 0.51
C GLU A 59 10.82 -4.86 1.30
N LYS A 60 10.20 -4.91 2.50
CA LYS A 60 10.02 -6.16 3.26
C LYS A 60 8.92 -7.02 2.67
N ILE A 61 7.96 -6.41 1.97
CA ILE A 61 6.84 -7.11 1.35
C ILE A 61 7.16 -7.38 -0.12
N TYR A 62 7.56 -6.39 -0.90
CA TYR A 62 7.82 -6.55 -2.33
C TYR A 62 9.30 -6.40 -2.67
N SER A 63 9.84 -7.33 -3.46
CA SER A 63 11.20 -7.22 -4.02
C SER A 63 11.31 -6.04 -5.00
N LYS A 64 12.54 -5.66 -5.40
CA LYS A 64 12.75 -4.51 -6.32
C LYS A 64 11.91 -4.64 -7.60
N THR A 65 11.98 -5.78 -8.28
CA THR A 65 11.22 -6.07 -9.50
C THR A 65 9.71 -6.00 -9.28
N GLN A 66 9.23 -6.43 -8.12
CA GLN A 66 7.80 -6.38 -7.79
C GLN A 66 7.33 -4.96 -7.52
N ARG A 67 8.15 -4.13 -6.86
CA ARG A 67 7.84 -2.71 -6.66
C ARG A 67 7.80 -1.95 -7.98
N ASP A 68 8.64 -2.31 -8.94
CA ASP A 68 8.60 -1.71 -10.27
C ASP A 68 7.32 -2.13 -11.02
N LYS A 69 6.89 -3.40 -10.94
CA LYS A 69 5.61 -3.87 -11.49
C LYS A 69 4.40 -3.15 -10.87
N PHE A 70 4.43 -2.90 -9.57
CA PHE A 70 3.31 -2.32 -8.81
C PHE A 70 3.50 -0.84 -8.47
N ARG A 71 4.33 -0.12 -9.24
CA ARG A 71 4.64 1.30 -9.01
C ARG A 71 3.37 2.15 -8.89
N TRP A 72 2.44 1.94 -9.83
CA TRP A 72 1.14 2.61 -9.85
C TRP A 72 0.38 2.50 -8.52
N ALA A 73 0.39 1.31 -7.90
CA ALA A 73 -0.29 1.07 -6.63
C ALA A 73 0.43 1.72 -5.44
N ILE A 74 1.77 1.72 -5.46
CA ILE A 74 2.59 2.32 -4.40
C ILE A 74 2.35 3.83 -4.32
N ASP A 75 2.30 4.47 -5.48
CA ASP A 75 2.18 5.93 -5.59
C ASP A 75 0.74 6.38 -5.26
N MET A 76 -0.28 5.64 -5.71
CA MET A 76 -1.69 6.06 -5.55
C MET A 76 -2.35 5.66 -4.22
N ALA A 77 -1.97 4.53 -3.61
CA ALA A 77 -2.74 3.98 -2.48
C ALA A 77 -2.47 4.75 -1.19
N THR A 78 -3.53 5.12 -0.47
CA THR A 78 -3.44 5.72 0.87
C THR A 78 -3.51 4.66 1.97
N ALA A 79 -3.26 5.03 3.22
CA ALA A 79 -3.39 4.12 4.36
C ALA A 79 -4.84 3.64 4.61
N ASP A 80 -5.83 4.36 4.08
CA ASP A 80 -7.26 4.12 4.25
C ASP A 80 -7.90 3.44 3.02
N PHE A 81 -7.09 2.86 2.14
CA PHE A 81 -7.62 2.11 1.00
C PHE A 81 -8.43 0.90 1.47
N HIS A 82 -9.68 0.81 1.00
CA HIS A 82 -10.56 -0.34 1.20
C HIS A 82 -10.89 -0.92 -0.17
N PHE A 83 -10.67 -2.23 -0.33
CA PHE A 83 -10.98 -2.91 -1.59
C PHE A 83 -12.48 -3.08 -1.82
N TYR A 84 -13.24 -3.27 -0.74
CA TYR A 84 -14.70 -3.28 -0.72
C TYR A 84 -15.21 -2.19 0.23
N ASN A 85 -16.32 -1.54 -0.11
CA ASN A 85 -17.07 -0.73 0.86
C ASN A 85 -17.99 -1.63 1.72
N TYR A 86 -18.62 -1.06 2.75
CA TYR A 86 -19.55 -1.78 3.65
C TYR A 86 -20.78 -2.37 2.94
N GLU A 87 -21.05 -1.96 1.70
CA GLU A 87 -22.13 -2.45 0.84
C GLU A 87 -21.66 -3.59 -0.10
N GLY A 88 -20.36 -3.92 -0.09
CA GLY A 88 -19.79 -4.98 -0.95
C GLY A 88 -19.54 -4.54 -2.40
N GLU A 89 -19.67 -3.25 -2.71
CA GLU A 89 -19.39 -2.71 -4.04
C GLU A 89 -17.90 -2.38 -4.20
N ILE A 90 -17.40 -2.58 -5.43
CA ILE A 90 -16.03 -2.22 -5.80
C ILE A 90 -15.95 -0.70 -5.93
N VAL A 91 -15.13 -0.06 -5.10
CA VAL A 91 -14.88 1.39 -5.17
C VAL A 91 -13.94 1.68 -6.34
N LEU A 92 -14.50 1.87 -7.53
CA LEU A 92 -13.82 2.57 -8.60
C LEU A 92 -13.92 4.07 -8.31
N ARG A 93 -12.95 4.64 -7.58
CA ARG A 93 -12.78 6.10 -7.67
C ARG A 93 -12.34 6.39 -9.10
N ASN A 94 -13.23 7.01 -9.86
CA ASN A 94 -12.95 7.47 -11.21
C ASN A 94 -11.73 8.39 -11.17
N ILE A 95 -10.82 8.20 -12.11
CA ILE A 95 -9.54 8.91 -12.22
C ILE A 95 -9.75 10.36 -12.75
N ASP A 96 -10.99 10.77 -13.03
CA ASP A 96 -11.30 11.96 -13.83
C ASP A 96 -11.87 13.16 -13.04
N ASP A 97 -11.81 13.19 -11.71
CA ASP A 97 -12.25 14.36 -10.92
C ASP A 97 -11.18 15.48 -10.84
N THR A 98 -10.10 15.39 -11.62
CA THR A 98 -9.22 16.53 -11.92
C THR A 98 -9.54 17.13 -13.29
N ALA A 99 -10.82 17.44 -13.54
CA ALA A 99 -11.19 18.42 -14.56
C ALA A 99 -11.43 19.74 -13.81
N GLN A 100 -10.62 20.73 -14.18
CA GLN A 100 -10.50 22.02 -13.52
C GLN A 100 -11.85 22.76 -13.50
N GLU A 101 -12.14 23.42 -12.38
CA GLU A 101 -13.11 24.51 -12.33
C GLU A 101 -12.62 25.59 -13.31
N GLU A 102 -13.27 25.69 -14.48
CA GLU A 102 -13.12 26.85 -15.34
C GLU A 102 -13.94 28.01 -14.74
N ASP A 103 -13.19 28.99 -14.29
CA ASP A 103 -13.62 30.27 -13.75
C ASP A 103 -14.54 31.00 -14.73
N GLU A 104 -15.77 31.31 -14.29
CA GLU A 104 -16.66 32.26 -14.95
C GLU A 104 -16.02 33.65 -14.97
N SER A 105 -15.46 34.04 -16.10
CA SER A 105 -15.32 35.47 -16.41
C SER A 105 -15.42 35.70 -17.92
N SER A 106 -16.67 35.89 -18.38
CA SER A 106 -16.95 36.49 -19.68
C SER A 106 -16.43 37.93 -19.74
N PRO A 107 -15.98 38.38 -20.92
CA PRO A 107 -16.36 39.71 -21.38
C PRO A 107 -17.10 39.65 -22.73
N GLN A 108 -18.19 40.39 -22.76
CA GLN A 108 -19.05 40.71 -23.90
C GLN A 108 -18.28 40.94 -25.21
N GLY A 109 -18.64 40.18 -26.25
CA GLY A 109 -18.36 40.51 -27.64
C GLY A 109 -19.59 41.18 -28.27
N GLN A 110 -19.44 42.45 -28.61
CA GLN A 110 -20.43 43.27 -29.31
C GLN A 110 -20.83 42.65 -30.65
N SER A 111 -22.13 42.72 -30.92
CA SER A 111 -22.72 42.65 -32.24
C SER A 111 -22.34 43.91 -33.02
N ASP A 112 -21.53 43.76 -34.06
CA ASP A 112 -21.48 44.74 -35.14
C ASP A 112 -22.05 44.06 -36.39
N ASP A 113 -23.26 44.50 -36.73
CA ASP A 113 -23.87 44.38 -38.05
C ASP A 113 -23.04 45.13 -39.11
N GLU A 114 -23.15 44.67 -40.35
CA GLU A 114 -23.25 45.44 -41.61
C GLU A 114 -22.31 44.99 -42.76
N GLU A 115 -23.01 44.63 -43.86
CA GLU A 115 -22.64 44.48 -45.28
C GLU A 115 -21.82 43.25 -45.76
#